data_AF-A0A2T7NPI0-F1
#
_entry.id   AF-A0A2T7NPI0-F1
#
_cell.length_a   1.000
_cell.length_b   1.000
_cell.length_c   1.000
_cell.angle_alpha   90.00
_cell.angle_beta   90.00
_cell.angle_gamma   90.00
#
_symmetry.space_group_name_H-M   'P 1'
#
loop_
_entity.id
_entity.type
_entity.pdbx_description
1 polymer ?
#
loop_
_entity_poly.entity_id
_entity_poly.type
_entity_poly.pdbx_seq_one_letter_code
_entity_poly.pdbx_strand_id
1 'polypeptide(L)'
;MVETESSEIEHSEASVEIPAIDDMDSLLRYCFKCALKKSIKKSDLPLLTSTFLKVHMQPFCPAGSILSFAKFLQQMQSEEFIKLKELSKGVDSISEFDRSHPDLRDLVAPDLPALEKEVAEETAYEPPEIIEVFCITTATLPLFKNQGFSKGDSLSLTELRKQITDYVKTNNLQTEADVSQVQLDPVLAEITLLRNEGDRSLLPWNELIIRITDKMQPGCLIKLAGQQPVLRKGKMEPIKLNVVQRGSQKKVTVIENLEFYGIDPRVFAHAVQIAMACSATTVDSEQKNHGVNVVVQGNQMTFISKLLLDKYRIPRKYIQGLETVSKAKKK
;
A
#
# COMPACT_ATOMS: atom_id res chain seq x y z
N MET A 1 22.20 18.40 -27.06
CA MET A 1 22.13 19.04 -25.73
C MET A 1 20.83 19.81 -25.69
N VAL A 2 19.81 19.23 -25.06
CA VAL A 2 18.60 19.92 -24.65
C VAL A 2 18.30 19.32 -23.28
N GLU A 3 18.46 20.15 -22.26
CA GLU A 3 18.13 19.89 -20.87
C GLU A 3 16.61 19.88 -20.73
N THR A 4 16.07 18.96 -19.93
CA THR A 4 14.66 18.98 -19.53
C THR A 4 14.60 18.86 -18.01
N GLU A 5 14.01 19.92 -17.45
CA GLU A 5 13.63 20.18 -16.06
C GLU A 5 13.11 18.95 -15.30
N SER A 6 13.72 18.72 -14.14
CA SER A 6 13.18 17.92 -13.05
C SER A 6 12.28 18.82 -12.21
N SER A 7 10.98 18.53 -12.13
CA SER A 7 10.07 19.19 -11.19
C SER A 7 10.29 18.59 -9.79
N GLU A 8 10.96 19.34 -8.94
CA GLU A 8 11.06 19.10 -7.50
C GLU A 8 9.68 19.29 -6.85
N ILE A 9 9.22 18.27 -6.13
CA ILE A 9 8.02 18.36 -5.29
C ILE A 9 8.46 18.96 -3.95
N GLU A 10 8.16 20.24 -3.75
CA GLU A 10 8.29 20.95 -2.48
C GLU A 10 7.54 20.19 -1.38
N HIS A 11 8.28 19.62 -0.43
CA HIS A 11 7.73 19.31 0.89
C HIS A 11 7.62 20.63 1.64
N SER A 12 6.40 21.09 1.90
CA SER A 12 6.16 22.24 2.76
C SER A 12 6.53 21.87 4.20
N GLU A 13 7.78 22.12 4.59
CA GLU A 13 8.22 22.11 5.98
C GLU A 13 7.56 23.30 6.69
N ALA A 14 6.55 23.02 7.51
CA ALA A 14 6.04 23.99 8.47
C ALA A 14 7.09 24.14 9.59
N SER A 15 7.98 25.11 9.45
CA SER A 15 8.94 25.51 10.48
C SER A 15 8.20 26.08 11.68
N VAL A 16 8.21 25.37 12.81
CA VAL A 16 7.82 25.94 14.11
C VAL A 16 8.88 26.96 14.49
N GLU A 17 8.49 28.21 14.77
CA GLU A 17 9.40 29.25 15.28
C GLU A 17 9.87 28.84 16.69
N ILE A 18 11.02 28.16 16.74
CA ILE A 18 11.74 27.84 17.99
C ILE A 18 12.66 29.04 18.29
N PRO A 19 12.74 29.52 19.54
CA PRO A 19 13.72 30.55 19.90
C PRO A 19 15.14 30.11 19.50
N ALA A 20 15.95 31.04 18.96
CA ALA A 20 17.35 30.77 18.65
C ALA A 20 18.11 30.45 19.95
N ILE A 21 18.30 29.16 20.23
CA ILE A 21 19.00 28.65 21.40
C ILE A 21 20.33 28.06 20.90
N ASP A 22 21.43 28.74 21.24
CA ASP A 22 22.80 28.39 20.78
C ASP A 22 23.40 27.13 21.47
N ASP A 23 22.69 26.52 22.43
CA ASP A 23 23.17 25.37 23.20
C ASP A 23 22.24 24.14 23.04
N MET A 24 22.81 23.03 22.58
CA MET A 24 22.11 21.77 22.29
C MET A 24 21.43 21.18 23.53
N ASP A 25 22.02 21.35 24.72
CA ASP A 25 21.43 20.87 25.98
C ASP A 25 20.25 21.75 26.42
N SER A 26 20.35 23.05 26.20
CA SER A 26 19.27 24.01 26.45
C SER A 26 18.07 23.78 25.54
N LEU A 27 18.31 23.43 24.27
CA LEU A 27 17.27 23.03 23.33
C LEU A 27 16.59 21.71 23.75
N LEU A 28 17.35 20.70 24.17
CA LEU A 28 16.81 19.44 24.65
C LEU A 28 15.92 19.63 25.89
N ARG A 29 16.36 20.48 26.83
CA ARG A 29 15.58 20.89 28.00
C ARG A 29 14.29 21.61 27.59
N TYR A 30 14.36 22.50 26.61
CA TYR A 30 13.20 23.22 26.09
C TYR A 30 12.16 22.25 25.48
N CYS A 31 12.60 21.33 24.63
CA CYS A 31 11.73 20.30 24.01
C CYS A 31 11.07 19.41 25.08
N PHE A 32 11.84 18.99 26.09
CA PHE A 32 11.36 18.19 27.21
C PHE A 32 10.28 18.92 28.02
N LYS A 33 10.52 20.18 28.37
CA LYS A 33 9.57 21.02 29.11
C LYS A 33 8.28 21.26 28.31
N CYS A 34 8.39 21.47 26.99
CA CYS A 34 7.22 21.59 26.10
C CYS A 34 6.39 20.28 26.07
N ALA A 35 7.06 19.13 25.99
CA ALA A 35 6.42 17.82 26.00
C ALA A 35 5.65 17.55 27.30
N LEU A 36 6.23 17.88 28.46
CA LEU A 36 5.57 17.79 29.76
C LEU A 36 4.37 18.74 29.91
N LYS A 37 4.49 19.96 29.36
CA LYS A 37 3.45 20.99 29.52
C LYS A 37 2.25 20.77 28.60
N LYS A 38 2.45 20.31 27.36
CA LYS A 38 1.38 20.22 26.34
C LYS A 38 1.07 18.80 25.84
N SER A 39 2.04 17.90 25.80
CA SER A 39 1.91 16.62 25.10
C SER A 39 1.49 15.45 26.00
N ILE A 40 2.07 15.33 27.21
CA ILE A 40 1.76 14.23 28.13
C ILE A 40 0.54 14.54 29.01
N LYS A 41 -0.32 13.54 29.25
CA LYS A 41 -1.39 13.54 30.24
C LYS A 41 -1.15 12.51 31.33
N LYS A 42 -1.77 12.68 32.51
CA LYS A 42 -1.69 11.71 33.62
C LYS A 42 -2.23 10.32 33.23
N SER A 43 -3.14 10.25 32.25
CA SER A 43 -3.66 9.00 31.69
C SER A 43 -2.63 8.18 30.91
N ASP A 44 -1.52 8.81 30.50
CA ASP A 44 -0.54 8.19 29.61
C ASP A 44 0.56 7.45 30.40
N LEU A 45 0.48 7.48 31.74
CA LEU A 45 1.43 6.84 32.66
C LEU A 45 0.94 5.44 33.07
N PRO A 46 1.85 4.45 33.25
CA PRO A 46 3.29 4.54 33.06
C PRO A 46 3.70 4.59 31.58
N LEU A 47 4.57 5.54 31.23
CA LEU A 47 4.97 5.82 29.85
C LEU A 47 6.38 5.29 29.58
N LEU A 48 6.61 4.60 28.46
CA LEU A 48 7.95 4.14 28.10
C LEU A 48 8.82 5.32 27.66
N THR A 49 10.08 5.37 28.10
CA THR A 49 11.01 6.47 27.75
C THR A 49 11.22 6.63 26.24
N SER A 50 11.24 5.52 25.48
CA SER A 50 11.32 5.56 24.02
C SER A 50 10.07 6.15 23.36
N THR A 51 8.88 5.87 23.89
CA THR A 51 7.62 6.47 23.44
C THR A 51 7.58 7.95 23.77
N PHE A 52 8.03 8.33 24.96
CA PHE A 52 8.12 9.73 25.36
C PHE A 52 9.03 10.54 24.41
N LEU A 53 10.20 10.01 24.08
CA LEU A 53 11.12 10.67 23.15
C LEU A 53 10.51 10.85 21.75
N LYS A 54 9.99 9.77 21.16
CA LYS A 54 9.51 9.78 19.76
C LYS A 54 8.18 10.50 19.56
N VAL A 55 7.24 10.31 20.49
CA VAL A 55 5.86 10.80 20.32
C VAL A 55 5.68 12.17 20.94
N HIS A 56 6.28 12.40 22.12
CA HIS A 56 5.98 13.60 22.90
C HIS A 56 7.07 14.68 22.79
N MET A 57 8.35 14.31 22.68
CA MET A 57 9.45 15.29 22.57
C MET A 57 9.86 15.62 21.14
N GLN A 58 9.92 14.63 20.25
CA GLN A 58 10.36 14.82 18.87
C GLN A 58 9.61 15.93 18.12
N PRO A 59 8.29 16.15 18.30
CA PRO A 59 7.59 17.24 17.62
C PRO A 59 8.09 18.65 17.97
N PHE A 60 8.78 18.79 19.10
CA PHE A 60 9.38 20.06 19.54
C PHE A 60 10.85 20.18 19.16
N CYS A 61 11.47 19.12 18.63
CA CYS A 61 12.90 19.05 18.35
C CYS A 61 13.18 19.28 16.86
N PRO A 62 14.13 20.17 16.49
CA PRO A 62 14.53 20.35 15.10
C PRO A 62 15.21 19.08 14.54
N ALA A 63 15.02 18.85 13.24
CA ALA A 63 15.51 17.65 12.56
C ALA A 63 17.03 17.46 12.72
N GLY A 64 17.46 16.26 13.14
CA GLY A 64 18.87 15.85 13.12
C GLY A 64 19.57 15.71 14.48
N SER A 65 18.92 16.00 15.61
CA SER A 65 19.55 15.96 16.93
C SER A 65 19.42 14.59 17.62
N ILE A 66 20.42 13.71 17.49
CA ILE A 66 20.48 12.43 18.22
C ILE A 66 21.30 12.64 19.51
N LEU A 67 20.62 12.94 20.62
CA LEU A 67 21.25 13.12 21.93
C LEU A 67 21.08 11.88 22.81
N SER A 68 22.08 11.61 23.67
CA SER A 68 22.08 10.48 24.61
C SER A 68 21.00 10.68 25.70
N PHE A 69 19.84 10.06 25.50
CA PHE A 69 18.62 10.33 26.28
C PHE A 69 18.63 9.78 27.72
N ALA A 70 19.34 8.69 27.98
CA ALA A 70 19.30 8.01 29.29
C ALA A 70 19.89 8.86 30.42
N LYS A 71 21.04 9.51 30.20
CA LYS A 71 21.67 10.40 31.20
C LYS A 71 20.83 11.67 31.45
N PHE A 72 20.22 12.19 30.39
CA PHE A 72 19.36 13.36 30.46
C PHE A 72 18.11 13.10 31.31
N LEU A 73 17.44 11.95 31.14
CA LEU A 73 16.27 11.62 31.95
C LEU A 73 16.61 11.41 33.44
N GLN A 74 17.79 10.85 33.73
CA GLN A 74 18.27 10.74 35.11
C GLN A 74 18.49 12.13 35.73
N GLN A 75 19.00 13.08 34.95
CA GLN A 75 19.14 14.48 35.36
C GLN A 75 17.77 15.15 35.58
N MET A 76 16.81 14.95 34.68
CA MET A 76 15.44 15.48 34.85
C MET A 76 14.69 14.85 36.04
N GLN A 77 15.02 13.59 36.39
CA GLN A 77 14.55 12.98 37.63
C GLN A 77 15.19 13.63 38.86
N SER A 78 16.49 13.95 38.84
CA SER A 78 17.16 14.64 39.94
C SER A 78 16.68 16.09 40.14
N GLU A 79 16.19 16.71 39.07
CA GLU A 79 15.55 18.03 39.06
C GLU A 79 14.02 17.95 39.33
N GLU A 80 13.52 16.79 39.78
CA GLU A 80 12.13 16.54 40.21
C GLU A 80 11.03 16.74 39.15
N PHE A 81 11.37 16.79 37.86
CA PHE A 81 10.37 16.88 36.78
C PHE A 81 9.60 15.57 36.57
N ILE A 82 10.28 14.43 36.72
CA ILE A 82 9.74 13.09 36.44
C ILE A 82 10.25 12.06 37.45
N LYS A 83 9.55 10.93 37.55
CA LYS A 83 10.06 9.71 38.22
C LYS A 83 10.21 8.60 37.20
N LEU A 84 11.36 7.94 37.21
CA LEU A 84 11.66 6.77 36.40
C LEU A 84 11.49 5.49 37.21
N LYS A 85 11.04 4.45 36.54
CA LYS A 85 10.94 3.09 37.04
C LYS A 85 11.55 2.15 36.00
N GLU A 86 12.56 1.40 36.41
CA GLU A 86 13.15 0.36 35.56
C GLU A 86 12.17 -0.81 35.44
N LEU A 87 11.74 -1.12 34.21
CA LEU A 87 10.81 -2.24 33.95
C LEU A 87 11.56 -3.56 33.69
N SER A 88 12.72 -3.47 33.04
CA SER A 88 13.64 -4.58 32.77
C SER A 88 15.04 -4.03 32.53
N LYS A 89 16.09 -4.87 32.54
CA LYS A 89 17.49 -4.42 32.41
C LYS A 89 17.68 -3.47 31.22
N GLY A 90 17.88 -2.18 31.50
CA GLY A 90 18.12 -1.14 30.49
C GLY A 90 16.86 -0.56 29.82
N VAL A 91 15.66 -0.79 30.35
CA VAL A 91 14.40 -0.23 29.86
C VAL A 91 13.70 0.55 30.96
N ASP A 92 13.80 1.87 30.90
CA ASP A 92 13.18 2.79 31.85
C ASP A 92 11.80 3.25 31.39
N SER A 93 10.89 3.43 32.35
CA SER A 93 9.55 4.00 32.15
C SER A 93 9.33 5.19 33.08
N ILE A 94 8.72 6.25 32.58
CA ILE A 94 8.26 7.40 33.37
C ILE A 94 6.98 6.99 34.10
N SER A 95 7.03 6.92 35.43
CA SER A 95 5.90 6.54 36.28
C SER A 95 5.07 7.75 36.70
N GLU A 96 5.70 8.90 36.90
CA GLU A 96 5.08 10.15 37.35
C GLU A 96 5.77 11.34 36.69
N PHE A 97 5.05 12.45 36.53
CA PHE A 97 5.62 13.74 36.15
C PHE A 97 4.94 14.89 36.91
N ASP A 98 5.70 15.95 37.20
CA ASP A 98 5.18 17.14 37.84
C ASP A 98 4.91 18.26 36.83
N ARG A 99 3.63 18.56 36.61
CA ARG A 99 3.19 19.68 35.76
C ARG A 99 3.19 21.02 36.47
N SER A 100 3.29 21.02 37.80
CA SER A 100 3.24 22.21 38.65
C SER A 100 4.61 22.84 38.89
N HIS A 101 5.68 22.22 38.39
CA HIS A 101 7.07 22.64 38.50
C HIS A 101 7.27 24.12 38.06
N PRO A 102 8.00 24.95 38.84
CA PRO A 102 8.18 26.39 38.56
C PRO A 102 8.63 26.68 37.12
N ASP A 103 9.63 25.94 36.62
CA ASP A 103 10.15 26.07 35.25
C ASP A 103 9.14 25.75 34.13
N LEU A 104 8.00 25.13 34.43
CA LEU A 104 6.93 24.87 33.46
C LEU A 104 5.87 25.98 33.49
N ARG A 105 5.75 26.75 34.57
CA ARG A 105 4.70 27.78 34.70
C ARG A 105 4.91 28.91 33.69
N ASP A 106 6.14 29.41 33.60
CA ASP A 106 6.49 30.57 32.76
C ASP A 106 6.89 30.20 31.33
N LEU A 107 6.96 28.89 31.00
CA LEU A 107 7.31 28.43 29.66
C LEU A 107 6.21 28.78 28.63
N VAL A 108 6.52 29.63 27.67
CA VAL A 108 5.71 29.80 26.45
C VAL A 108 6.05 28.66 25.49
N ALA A 109 5.30 27.57 25.60
CA ALA A 109 5.41 26.47 24.64
C ALA A 109 4.65 26.85 23.36
N PRO A 110 5.22 26.65 22.16
CA PRO A 110 4.53 26.90 20.91
C PRO A 110 3.24 26.10 20.85
N ASP A 111 2.20 26.67 20.25
CA ASP A 111 1.07 25.87 19.82
C ASP A 111 1.59 24.98 18.70
N LEU A 112 1.76 23.70 19.01
CA LEU A 112 1.89 22.72 17.96
C LEU A 112 0.65 22.92 17.08
N PRO A 113 0.77 23.01 15.73
CA PRO A 113 -0.36 22.63 14.90
C PRO A 113 -0.77 21.29 15.48
N ALA A 114 -2.07 21.14 15.81
CA ALA A 114 -2.56 19.91 16.38
C ALA A 114 -1.81 18.81 15.63
N LEU A 115 -0.95 18.07 16.32
CA LEU A 115 -0.67 16.74 15.86
C LEU A 115 -2.08 16.20 15.90
N GLU A 116 -2.72 16.24 14.74
CA GLU A 116 -3.56 15.17 14.27
C GLU A 116 -2.85 13.99 14.88
N LYS A 117 -3.43 13.55 16.00
CA LYS A 117 -3.26 12.18 16.32
C LYS A 117 -3.74 11.59 15.02
N GLU A 118 -2.81 11.13 14.20
CA GLU A 118 -3.04 9.95 13.44
C GLU A 118 -3.28 8.82 14.49
N VAL A 119 -4.31 8.95 15.34
CA VAL A 119 -5.48 8.12 15.12
C VAL A 119 -5.81 8.37 13.65
N ALA A 120 -5.07 7.68 12.77
CA ALA A 120 -5.69 7.20 11.57
C ALA A 120 -7.00 6.66 12.12
N GLU A 121 -8.08 7.38 11.86
CA GLU A 121 -9.38 6.74 11.85
C GLU A 121 -9.06 5.41 11.16
N GLU A 122 -9.21 4.30 11.88
CA GLU A 122 -9.23 3.02 11.21
C GLU A 122 -10.46 3.11 10.31
N THR A 123 -10.34 3.81 9.18
CA THR A 123 -11.20 3.65 8.03
C THR A 123 -11.01 2.17 7.75
N ALA A 124 -11.99 1.40 8.22
CA ALA A 124 -11.94 -0.03 8.17
C ALA A 124 -11.58 -0.40 6.74
N TYR A 125 -10.47 -1.11 6.56
CA TYR A 125 -10.00 -1.45 5.23
C TYR A 125 -11.14 -2.13 4.46
N GLU A 126 -11.49 -1.57 3.31
CA GLU A 126 -12.44 -2.16 2.39
C GLU A 126 -11.67 -2.80 1.23
N PRO A 127 -11.84 -4.12 1.00
CA PRO A 127 -11.14 -4.79 -0.08
C PRO A 127 -11.57 -4.23 -1.44
N PRO A 128 -10.65 -4.08 -2.41
CA PRO A 128 -10.97 -3.57 -3.73
C PRO A 128 -11.94 -4.49 -4.46
N GLU A 129 -12.83 -3.87 -5.24
CA GLU A 129 -13.57 -4.58 -6.27
C GLU A 129 -12.68 -4.72 -7.51
N ILE A 130 -12.37 -5.96 -7.89
CA ILE A 130 -11.50 -6.29 -9.02
C ILE A 130 -12.36 -6.89 -10.13
N ILE A 131 -12.46 -6.19 -11.25
CA ILE A 131 -13.25 -6.61 -12.41
C ILE A 131 -12.31 -6.94 -13.57
N GLU A 132 -12.42 -8.17 -14.09
CA GLU A 132 -11.67 -8.57 -15.28
C GLU A 132 -12.27 -7.90 -16.53
N VAL A 133 -11.41 -7.26 -17.31
CA VAL A 133 -11.80 -6.51 -18.51
C VAL A 133 -10.86 -6.82 -19.67
N PHE A 134 -11.34 -6.58 -20.88
CA PHE A 134 -10.62 -6.76 -22.12
C PHE A 134 -10.50 -5.41 -22.82
N CYS A 135 -9.26 -4.96 -23.03
CA CYS A 135 -8.95 -3.68 -23.64
C CYS A 135 -8.88 -3.83 -25.16
N ILE A 136 -9.51 -2.90 -25.89
CA ILE A 136 -9.57 -2.88 -27.34
C ILE A 136 -8.17 -2.64 -27.92
N THR A 137 -7.74 -3.57 -28.78
CA THR A 137 -6.46 -3.53 -29.48
C THR A 137 -6.64 -2.97 -30.89
N THR A 138 -5.54 -2.61 -31.56
CA THR A 138 -5.61 -2.18 -32.96
C THR A 138 -6.26 -3.25 -33.87
N ALA A 139 -6.03 -4.53 -33.58
CA ALA A 139 -6.59 -5.63 -34.35
C ALA A 139 -8.11 -5.76 -34.20
N THR A 140 -8.64 -5.54 -32.99
CA THR A 140 -10.07 -5.68 -32.69
C THR A 140 -10.87 -4.37 -32.87
N LEU A 141 -10.19 -3.23 -32.94
CA LEU A 141 -10.80 -1.91 -33.11
C LEU A 141 -11.83 -1.83 -34.25
N PRO A 142 -11.60 -2.40 -35.46
CA PRO A 142 -12.57 -2.33 -36.56
C PRO A 142 -13.97 -2.87 -36.19
N LEU A 143 -14.05 -3.85 -35.29
CA LEU A 143 -15.32 -4.42 -34.81
C LEU A 143 -16.17 -3.39 -34.03
N PHE A 144 -15.51 -2.46 -33.33
CA PHE A 144 -16.15 -1.54 -32.38
C PHE A 144 -16.27 -0.10 -32.89
N LYS A 145 -15.78 0.20 -34.10
CA LYS A 145 -15.77 1.58 -34.65
C LYS A 145 -17.15 2.23 -34.70
N ASN A 146 -18.16 1.47 -35.10
CA ASN A 146 -19.54 1.98 -35.23
C ASN A 146 -20.25 2.16 -33.89
N GLN A 147 -19.62 1.73 -32.79
CA GLN A 147 -20.16 1.77 -31.43
C GLN A 147 -19.49 2.86 -30.57
N GLY A 148 -18.62 3.69 -31.17
CA GLY A 148 -18.00 4.84 -30.50
C GLY A 148 -16.78 4.50 -29.63
N PHE A 149 -16.27 3.26 -29.68
CA PHE A 149 -15.10 2.87 -28.91
C PHE A 149 -13.78 3.25 -29.58
N SER A 150 -12.80 3.54 -28.75
CA SER A 150 -11.42 3.87 -29.10
C SER A 150 -10.43 2.79 -28.66
N LYS A 151 -9.22 2.85 -29.21
CA LYS A 151 -8.12 1.97 -28.79
C LYS A 151 -7.80 2.21 -27.31
N GLY A 152 -7.78 1.14 -26.52
CA GLY A 152 -7.49 1.20 -25.09
C GLY A 152 -8.73 1.21 -24.20
N ASP A 153 -9.92 1.43 -24.75
CA ASP A 153 -11.16 1.29 -23.99
C ASP A 153 -11.33 -0.16 -23.52
N SER A 154 -11.92 -0.34 -22.34
CA SER A 154 -12.06 -1.63 -21.68
C SER A 154 -13.51 -2.09 -21.62
N LEU A 155 -13.74 -3.37 -21.91
CA LEU A 155 -15.05 -4.01 -21.84
C LEU A 155 -15.00 -5.20 -20.88
N SER A 156 -16.02 -5.37 -20.05
CA SER A 156 -16.25 -6.63 -19.35
C SER A 156 -16.62 -7.75 -20.35
N LEU A 157 -16.50 -9.01 -19.94
CA LEU A 157 -16.86 -10.14 -20.80
C LEU A 157 -18.34 -10.08 -21.27
N THR A 158 -19.23 -9.58 -20.41
CA THR A 158 -20.66 -9.45 -20.72
C THR A 158 -20.89 -8.36 -21.77
N GLU A 159 -20.25 -7.21 -21.61
CA GLU A 159 -20.32 -6.11 -22.59
C GLU A 159 -19.69 -6.53 -23.91
N LEU A 160 -18.53 -7.19 -23.88
CA LEU A 160 -17.86 -7.70 -25.07
C LEU A 160 -18.77 -8.64 -25.87
N ARG A 161 -19.41 -9.61 -25.20
CA ARG A 161 -20.38 -10.50 -25.86
C ARG A 161 -21.52 -9.72 -26.50
N LYS A 162 -22.09 -8.75 -25.77
CA LYS A 162 -23.15 -7.89 -26.30
C LYS A 162 -22.68 -7.14 -27.56
N GLN A 163 -21.52 -6.51 -27.52
CA GLN A 163 -20.99 -5.75 -28.65
C GLN A 163 -20.72 -6.63 -29.88
N ILE A 164 -20.19 -7.85 -29.68
CA ILE A 164 -20.01 -8.84 -30.77
C ILE A 164 -21.38 -9.25 -31.34
N THR A 165 -22.36 -9.53 -30.48
CA THR A 165 -23.72 -9.88 -30.93
C THR A 165 -24.37 -8.76 -31.71
N ASP A 166 -24.24 -7.52 -31.25
CA ASP A 166 -24.79 -6.34 -31.92
C ASP A 166 -24.11 -6.12 -33.28
N TYR A 167 -22.80 -6.34 -33.38
CA TYR A 167 -22.07 -6.31 -34.66
C TYR A 167 -22.61 -7.35 -35.65
N VAL A 168 -22.73 -8.62 -35.23
CA VAL A 168 -23.21 -9.72 -36.09
C VAL A 168 -24.63 -9.46 -36.58
N LYS A 169 -25.52 -8.97 -35.70
CA LYS A 169 -26.90 -8.63 -36.08
C LYS A 169 -26.98 -7.46 -37.04
N THR A 170 -26.23 -6.38 -36.78
CA THR A 170 -26.25 -5.18 -37.62
C THR A 170 -25.77 -5.46 -39.04
N ASN A 171 -24.82 -6.39 -39.20
CA ASN A 171 -24.27 -6.78 -40.49
C ASN A 171 -24.96 -8.02 -41.11
N ASN A 172 -26.05 -8.53 -40.51
CA ASN A 172 -26.79 -9.72 -40.96
C ASN A 172 -25.90 -10.95 -41.19
N LEU A 173 -24.93 -11.18 -40.28
CA LEU A 173 -23.92 -12.24 -40.41
C LEU A 173 -24.35 -13.57 -39.79
N GLN A 174 -25.55 -13.65 -39.22
CA GLN A 174 -26.07 -14.90 -38.65
C GLN A 174 -26.78 -15.71 -39.75
N THR A 175 -26.46 -17.00 -39.88
CA THR A 175 -27.06 -17.80 -40.96
C THR A 175 -28.49 -18.25 -40.61
N GLU A 176 -29.40 -18.17 -41.59
CA GLU A 176 -30.78 -18.65 -41.44
C GLU A 176 -30.86 -20.18 -41.29
N ALA A 177 -29.93 -20.90 -41.93
CA ALA A 177 -29.86 -22.36 -41.88
C ALA A 177 -29.40 -22.90 -40.52
N ASP A 178 -28.51 -22.18 -39.84
CA ASP A 178 -28.01 -22.54 -38.50
C ASP A 178 -27.72 -21.29 -37.67
N VAL A 179 -28.61 -21.01 -36.71
CA VAL A 179 -28.47 -19.86 -35.81
C VAL A 179 -27.26 -19.97 -34.88
N SER A 180 -26.64 -21.15 -34.75
CA SER A 180 -25.43 -21.37 -33.95
C SER A 180 -24.14 -20.94 -34.67
N GLN A 181 -24.20 -20.67 -35.97
CA GLN A 181 -23.08 -20.28 -36.82
C GLN A 181 -23.15 -18.80 -37.22
N VAL A 182 -21.97 -18.21 -37.37
CA VAL A 182 -21.76 -16.85 -37.83
C VAL A 182 -20.93 -16.88 -39.10
N GLN A 183 -21.43 -16.23 -40.14
CA GLN A 183 -20.72 -15.98 -41.38
C GLN A 183 -19.65 -14.90 -41.18
N LEU A 184 -18.43 -15.19 -41.59
CA LEU A 184 -17.32 -14.26 -41.45
C LEU A 184 -17.33 -13.26 -42.59
N ASP A 185 -17.46 -11.99 -42.24
CA ASP A 185 -17.11 -10.88 -43.11
C ASP A 185 -15.58 -10.66 -43.10
N PRO A 186 -15.04 -9.78 -43.96
CA PRO A 186 -13.59 -9.54 -44.00
C PRO A 186 -12.99 -9.12 -42.65
N VAL A 187 -13.74 -8.39 -41.82
CA VAL A 187 -13.28 -7.91 -40.51
C VAL A 187 -13.18 -9.07 -39.51
N LEU A 188 -14.24 -9.86 -39.37
CA LEU A 188 -14.23 -11.03 -38.50
C LEU A 188 -13.20 -12.07 -38.97
N ALA A 189 -13.07 -12.26 -40.29
CA ALA A 189 -12.08 -13.14 -40.88
C ALA A 189 -10.65 -12.73 -40.51
N GLU A 190 -10.31 -11.44 -40.64
CA GLU A 190 -9.00 -10.91 -40.28
C GLU A 190 -8.67 -11.09 -38.79
N ILE A 191 -9.66 -10.92 -37.92
CA ILE A 191 -9.47 -11.04 -36.46
C ILE A 191 -9.36 -12.52 -36.04
N THR A 192 -10.19 -13.39 -36.61
CA THR A 192 -10.44 -14.73 -36.04
C THR A 192 -9.83 -15.88 -36.81
N LEU A 193 -9.54 -15.77 -38.11
CA LEU A 193 -8.96 -16.88 -38.87
C LEU A 193 -7.50 -17.14 -38.47
N LEU A 194 -7.18 -18.41 -38.25
CA LEU A 194 -5.82 -18.86 -38.01
C LEU A 194 -5.14 -19.17 -39.35
N ARG A 195 -3.80 -19.10 -39.37
CA ARG A 195 -2.98 -19.29 -40.59
C ARG A 195 -3.24 -20.61 -41.34
N ASN A 196 -3.75 -21.63 -40.66
CA ASN A 196 -3.92 -22.98 -41.19
C ASN A 196 -5.37 -23.32 -41.55
N GLU A 197 -6.28 -22.35 -41.52
CA GLU A 197 -7.73 -22.58 -41.70
C GLU A 197 -8.27 -22.21 -43.08
N GLY A 198 -7.41 -21.71 -43.97
CA GLY A 198 -7.79 -21.33 -45.33
C GLY A 198 -8.97 -20.35 -45.35
N ASP A 199 -9.91 -20.57 -46.27
CA ASP A 199 -11.09 -19.72 -46.50
C ASP A 199 -12.31 -20.19 -45.70
N ARG A 200 -12.13 -20.54 -44.41
CA ARG A 200 -13.25 -20.89 -43.53
C ARG A 200 -14.19 -19.68 -43.44
N SER A 201 -15.43 -19.86 -43.90
CA SER A 201 -16.43 -18.80 -43.97
C SER A 201 -17.43 -18.78 -42.81
N LEU A 202 -17.43 -19.83 -41.96
CA LEU A 202 -18.36 -20.01 -40.85
C LEU A 202 -17.62 -20.33 -39.55
N LEU A 203 -17.97 -19.63 -38.47
CA LEU A 203 -17.53 -19.94 -37.10
C LEU A 203 -18.72 -20.09 -36.14
N PRO A 204 -18.69 -21.08 -35.23
CA PRO A 204 -19.62 -21.16 -34.11
C PRO A 204 -19.47 -19.94 -33.19
N TRP A 205 -20.56 -19.49 -32.58
CA TRP A 205 -20.57 -18.34 -31.65
C TRP A 205 -19.53 -18.42 -30.54
N ASN A 206 -19.39 -19.58 -29.89
CA ASN A 206 -18.45 -19.74 -28.80
C ASN A 206 -17.00 -19.58 -29.27
N GLU A 207 -16.67 -20.17 -30.42
CA GLU A 207 -15.35 -20.08 -31.02
C GLU A 207 -15.03 -18.65 -31.46
N LEU A 208 -16.01 -17.95 -32.06
CA LEU A 208 -15.91 -16.54 -32.42
C LEU A 208 -15.58 -15.66 -31.21
N ILE A 209 -16.34 -15.80 -30.11
CA ILE A 209 -16.14 -14.99 -28.90
C ILE A 209 -14.76 -15.25 -28.29
N ILE A 210 -14.34 -16.51 -28.18
CA ILE A 210 -13.02 -16.87 -27.64
C ILE A 210 -11.91 -16.23 -28.48
N ARG A 211 -11.96 -16.39 -29.81
CA ARG A 211 -10.92 -15.87 -30.71
C ARG A 211 -10.85 -14.35 -30.70
N ILE A 212 -11.97 -13.65 -30.65
CA ILE A 212 -11.98 -12.18 -30.52
C ILE A 212 -11.38 -11.77 -29.16
N THR A 213 -11.80 -12.44 -28.09
CA THR A 213 -11.30 -12.18 -26.73
C THR A 213 -9.78 -12.36 -26.64
N ASP A 214 -9.23 -13.40 -27.27
CA ASP A 214 -7.79 -13.68 -27.31
C ASP A 214 -6.98 -12.64 -28.10
N LYS A 215 -7.63 -11.88 -29.00
CA LYS A 215 -7.02 -10.75 -29.72
C LYS A 215 -7.09 -9.43 -28.96
N MET A 216 -7.81 -9.38 -27.86
CA MET A 216 -7.88 -8.22 -26.97
C MET A 216 -6.78 -8.27 -25.91
N GLN A 217 -6.48 -7.12 -25.30
CA GLN A 217 -5.48 -7.07 -24.23
C GLN A 217 -6.18 -7.30 -22.88
N PRO A 218 -5.83 -8.35 -22.11
CA PRO A 218 -6.42 -8.56 -20.80
C PRO A 218 -6.04 -7.42 -19.85
N GLY A 219 -6.96 -7.05 -18.96
CA GLY A 219 -6.77 -6.03 -17.94
C GLY A 219 -7.64 -6.29 -16.71
N CYS A 220 -7.41 -5.49 -15.67
CA CYS A 220 -8.22 -5.47 -14.47
C CYS A 220 -8.59 -4.03 -14.15
N LEU A 221 -9.88 -3.79 -13.94
CA LEU A 221 -10.37 -2.55 -13.37
C LEU A 221 -10.39 -2.71 -11.84
N ILE A 222 -9.61 -1.90 -11.16
CA ILE A 222 -9.48 -1.92 -9.70
C ILE A 222 -10.25 -0.73 -9.14
N LYS A 223 -11.29 -0.99 -8.37
CA LYS A 223 -12.08 0.04 -7.71
C LYS A 223 -11.83 -0.02 -6.22
N LEU A 224 -11.10 0.99 -5.74
CA LEU A 224 -10.82 1.22 -4.32
C LEU A 224 -11.93 2.07 -3.71
N ALA A 225 -12.22 1.84 -2.43
CA ALA A 225 -13.22 2.62 -1.70
C ALA A 225 -12.87 4.12 -1.74
N GLY A 226 -13.85 4.95 -2.14
CA GLY A 226 -13.67 6.40 -2.22
C GLY A 226 -12.79 6.91 -3.38
N GLN A 227 -12.27 6.04 -4.26
CA GLN A 227 -11.40 6.44 -5.38
C GLN A 227 -12.03 6.11 -6.74
N GLN A 228 -11.53 6.79 -7.78
CA GLN A 228 -11.91 6.48 -9.16
C GLN A 228 -11.32 5.12 -9.59
N PRO A 229 -12.06 4.31 -10.37
CA PRO A 229 -11.56 3.04 -10.87
C PRO A 229 -10.28 3.20 -11.70
N VAL A 230 -9.27 2.40 -11.42
CA VAL A 230 -7.98 2.41 -12.13
C VAL A 230 -7.88 1.20 -13.04
N LEU A 231 -7.66 1.43 -14.33
CA LEU A 231 -7.40 0.38 -15.30
C LEU A 231 -5.93 -0.05 -15.24
N ARG A 232 -5.69 -1.32 -14.92
CA ARG A 232 -4.37 -1.95 -15.00
C ARG A 232 -4.33 -2.95 -16.15
N LYS A 233 -3.27 -2.88 -16.95
CA LYS A 233 -3.01 -3.82 -18.04
C LYS A 233 -2.47 -5.13 -17.49
N GLY A 234 -2.90 -6.24 -18.08
CA GLY A 234 -2.50 -7.58 -17.64
C GLY A 234 -3.40 -8.13 -16.54
N LYS A 235 -3.06 -9.35 -16.09
CA LYS A 235 -3.74 -9.99 -14.96
C LYS A 235 -3.34 -9.28 -13.68
N MET A 236 -4.27 -9.20 -12.73
CA MET A 236 -3.99 -8.74 -11.38
C MET A 236 -2.85 -9.56 -10.76
N GLU A 237 -1.78 -8.89 -10.34
CA GLU A 237 -0.67 -9.58 -9.70
C GLU A 237 -1.02 -9.96 -8.26
N PRO A 238 -0.75 -11.22 -7.85
CA PRO A 238 -0.99 -11.62 -6.47
C PRO A 238 -0.04 -10.90 -5.52
N ILE A 239 -0.45 -10.77 -4.26
CA ILE A 239 0.44 -10.45 -3.14
C ILE A 239 1.42 -11.61 -3.00
N LYS A 240 2.71 -11.36 -3.19
CA LYS A 240 3.74 -12.41 -3.09
C LYS A 240 4.34 -12.38 -1.69
N LEU A 241 4.36 -13.54 -1.05
CA LEU A 241 4.96 -13.75 0.26
C LEU A 241 6.17 -14.67 0.12
N ASN A 242 7.36 -14.14 0.38
CA ASN A 242 8.62 -14.86 0.23
C ASN A 242 9.44 -14.81 1.52
N VAL A 243 10.13 -15.91 1.86
CA VAL A 243 11.13 -15.90 2.95
C VAL A 243 12.51 -16.01 2.33
N VAL A 244 13.30 -14.95 2.48
CA VAL A 244 14.66 -14.84 1.96
C VAL A 244 15.65 -15.00 3.11
N GLN A 245 16.71 -15.77 2.88
CA GLN A 245 17.80 -15.92 3.84
C GLN A 245 18.90 -14.90 3.53
N ARG A 246 19.14 -13.96 4.45
CA ARG A 246 20.22 -12.95 4.37
C ARG A 246 21.38 -13.37 5.28
N GLY A 247 22.32 -14.15 4.75
CA GLY A 247 23.47 -14.67 5.49
C GLY A 247 23.20 -16.02 6.20
N SER A 248 24.13 -16.45 7.05
CA SER A 248 24.23 -17.87 7.45
C SER A 248 23.02 -18.44 8.22
N GLN A 249 22.19 -17.62 8.90
CA GLN A 249 20.99 -18.10 9.62
C GLN A 249 19.82 -17.09 9.66
N LYS A 250 19.98 -15.86 9.14
CA LYS A 250 18.95 -14.82 9.29
C LYS A 250 17.92 -14.94 8.17
N LYS A 251 16.66 -15.14 8.56
CA LYS A 251 15.51 -15.16 7.65
C LYS A 251 14.80 -13.82 7.69
N VAL A 252 14.30 -13.39 6.55
CA VAL A 252 13.55 -12.15 6.39
C VAL A 252 12.35 -12.49 5.50
N THR A 253 11.16 -12.02 5.89
CA THR A 253 9.95 -12.18 5.09
C THR A 253 9.75 -10.94 4.24
N VAL A 254 9.59 -11.13 2.93
CA VAL A 254 9.36 -10.06 1.95
C VAL A 254 7.93 -10.19 1.44
N ILE A 255 7.20 -9.08 1.46
CA ILE A 255 5.84 -8.95 0.94
C ILE A 255 5.87 -7.95 -0.22
N GLU A 256 5.35 -8.36 -1.36
CA GLU A 256 5.29 -7.54 -2.58
C GLU A 256 3.84 -7.28 -2.98
N ASN A 257 3.61 -6.26 -3.81
CA ASN A 257 2.33 -5.97 -4.48
C ASN A 257 1.16 -5.58 -3.55
N LEU A 258 1.40 -5.11 -2.32
CA LEU A 258 0.34 -4.65 -1.41
C LEU A 258 -0.48 -3.47 -1.97
N GLU A 259 0.20 -2.54 -2.64
CA GLU A 259 -0.40 -1.31 -3.17
C GLU A 259 -1.51 -1.59 -4.19
N PHE A 260 -1.40 -2.69 -4.94
CA PHE A 260 -2.45 -3.07 -5.90
C PHE A 260 -3.77 -3.40 -5.22
N TYR A 261 -3.73 -3.76 -3.93
CA TYR A 261 -4.91 -4.05 -3.13
C TYR A 261 -5.34 -2.85 -2.28
N GLY A 262 -4.79 -1.65 -2.52
CA GLY A 262 -5.08 -0.47 -1.72
C GLY A 262 -4.55 -0.52 -0.30
N ILE A 263 -3.56 -1.39 -0.04
CA ILE A 263 -2.91 -1.50 1.26
C ILE A 263 -1.65 -0.65 1.22
N ASP A 264 -1.56 0.40 2.04
CA ASP A 264 -0.34 1.21 2.16
C ASP A 264 0.78 0.35 2.81
N PRO A 265 1.92 0.14 2.12
CA PRO A 265 3.03 -0.67 2.62
C PRO A 265 3.61 -0.17 3.94
N ARG A 266 3.64 1.15 4.19
CA ARG A 266 4.19 1.76 5.40
C ARG A 266 3.27 1.52 6.58
N VAL A 267 1.96 1.73 6.39
CA VAL A 267 0.94 1.43 7.42
C VAL A 267 0.92 -0.06 7.74
N PHE A 268 0.98 -0.91 6.72
CA PHE A 268 1.07 -2.35 6.89
C PHE A 268 2.32 -2.77 7.65
N ALA A 269 3.50 -2.24 7.29
CA ALA A 269 4.76 -2.51 7.99
C ALA A 269 4.69 -2.12 9.47
N HIS A 270 4.17 -0.94 9.77
CA HIS A 270 3.99 -0.46 11.14
C HIS A 270 3.05 -1.36 11.95
N ALA A 271 1.91 -1.77 11.37
CA ALA A 271 0.99 -2.70 12.01
C ALA A 271 1.64 -4.06 12.32
N VAL A 272 2.43 -4.60 11.40
CA VAL A 272 3.18 -5.86 11.61
C VAL A 272 4.26 -5.68 12.68
N GLN A 273 4.98 -4.55 12.67
CA GLN A 273 6.02 -4.24 13.66
C GLN A 273 5.46 -4.24 15.09
N ILE A 274 4.30 -3.60 15.31
CA ILE A 274 3.63 -3.57 16.61
C ILE A 274 3.18 -4.98 17.01
N ALA A 275 2.49 -5.68 16.13
CA ALA A 275 1.88 -6.97 16.45
C ALA A 275 2.90 -8.09 16.71
N MET A 276 4.04 -8.07 16.02
CA MET A 276 5.06 -9.11 16.10
C MET A 276 6.28 -8.72 16.92
N ALA A 277 6.35 -7.48 17.40
CA ALA A 277 7.51 -6.91 18.10
C ALA A 277 8.83 -7.13 17.34
N CYS A 278 8.80 -7.02 16.00
CA CYS A 278 9.96 -7.21 15.13
C CYS A 278 10.14 -6.02 14.18
N SER A 279 11.35 -5.84 13.65
CA SER A 279 11.60 -4.80 12.66
C SER A 279 10.87 -5.12 11.35
N ALA A 280 10.04 -4.18 10.90
CA ALA A 280 9.41 -4.17 9.59
C ALA A 280 9.70 -2.83 8.92
N THR A 281 10.17 -2.86 7.68
CA THR A 281 10.56 -1.67 6.92
C THR A 281 10.10 -1.79 5.48
N THR A 282 9.85 -0.65 4.84
CA THR A 282 9.60 -0.57 3.41
C THR A 282 10.91 -0.46 2.63
N VAL A 283 11.00 -1.13 1.50
CA VAL A 283 12.16 -1.08 0.59
C VAL A 283 11.63 -1.00 -0.84
N ASP A 284 12.19 -0.12 -1.66
CA ASP A 284 11.80 -0.01 -3.06
C ASP A 284 12.06 -1.32 -3.80
N SER A 285 11.14 -1.69 -4.69
CA SER A 285 11.31 -2.88 -5.50
C SER A 285 12.42 -2.68 -6.54
N GLU A 286 13.32 -3.67 -6.64
CA GLU A 286 14.39 -3.70 -7.65
C GLU A 286 13.81 -3.82 -9.08
N GLN A 287 12.56 -4.26 -9.20
CA GLN A 287 11.86 -4.37 -10.47
C GLN A 287 11.13 -3.07 -10.80
N LYS A 288 11.41 -2.50 -11.98
CA LYS A 288 10.67 -1.34 -12.51
C LYS A 288 9.17 -1.59 -12.45
N ASN A 289 8.43 -0.66 -11.85
CA ASN A 289 6.96 -0.65 -11.71
C ASN A 289 6.33 -1.59 -10.66
N HIS A 290 7.11 -2.21 -9.79
CA HIS A 290 6.60 -3.08 -8.72
C HIS A 290 6.48 -2.41 -7.35
N GLY A 291 6.56 -1.08 -7.31
CA GLY A 291 6.25 -0.29 -6.12
C GLY A 291 7.16 -0.57 -4.94
N VAL A 292 6.58 -0.51 -3.74
CA VAL A 292 7.30 -0.67 -2.47
C VAL A 292 7.04 -2.05 -1.85
N ASN A 293 8.11 -2.72 -1.46
CA ASN A 293 8.07 -4.01 -0.76
C ASN A 293 8.12 -3.81 0.76
N VAL A 294 7.39 -4.64 1.51
CA VAL A 294 7.52 -4.69 2.98
C VAL A 294 8.47 -5.82 3.34
N VAL A 295 9.46 -5.50 4.17
CA VAL A 295 10.49 -6.43 4.63
C VAL A 295 10.40 -6.57 6.15
N VAL A 296 10.16 -7.79 6.63
CA VAL A 296 9.92 -8.10 8.03
C VAL A 296 10.97 -9.08 8.54
N GLN A 297 11.60 -8.80 9.67
CA GLN A 297 12.59 -9.70 10.27
C GLN A 297 11.99 -11.02 10.76
N GLY A 298 12.68 -12.12 10.47
CA GLY A 298 12.25 -13.48 10.80
C GLY A 298 11.35 -14.10 9.72
N ASN A 299 10.92 -15.34 9.98
CA ASN A 299 9.90 -16.02 9.18
C ASN A 299 8.53 -15.73 9.79
N GLN A 300 7.78 -14.78 9.20
CA GLN A 300 6.48 -14.32 9.69
C GLN A 300 5.32 -14.73 8.77
N MET A 301 5.54 -15.70 7.88
CA MET A 301 4.57 -16.11 6.88
C MET A 301 3.21 -16.46 7.47
N THR A 302 3.16 -17.21 8.58
CA THR A 302 1.90 -17.62 9.23
C THR A 302 1.08 -16.43 9.71
N PHE A 303 1.73 -15.46 10.36
CA PHE A 303 1.07 -14.26 10.87
C PHE A 303 0.58 -13.37 9.73
N ILE A 304 1.46 -13.06 8.77
CA ILE A 304 1.13 -12.21 7.62
C ILE A 304 0.00 -12.82 6.79
N SER A 305 0.04 -14.14 6.56
CA SER A 305 -1.03 -14.84 5.86
C SER A 305 -2.38 -14.68 6.56
N LYS A 306 -2.39 -14.83 7.88
CA LYS A 306 -3.60 -14.66 8.70
C LYS A 306 -4.08 -13.20 8.65
N LEU A 307 -3.16 -12.25 8.74
CA LEU A 307 -3.47 -10.82 8.69
C LEU A 307 -4.15 -10.44 7.36
N LEU A 308 -3.62 -10.91 6.23
CA LEU A 308 -4.16 -10.64 4.89
C LEU A 308 -5.53 -11.29 4.67
N LEU A 309 -5.73 -12.52 5.16
CA LEU A 309 -6.99 -13.25 5.01
C LEU A 309 -8.09 -12.74 5.96
N ASP A 310 -7.74 -12.44 7.21
CA ASP A 310 -8.71 -12.15 8.27
C ASP A 310 -9.00 -10.64 8.38
N LYS A 311 -7.96 -9.80 8.53
CA LYS A 311 -8.11 -8.34 8.69
C LYS A 311 -8.39 -7.66 7.35
N TYR A 312 -7.59 -7.98 6.34
CA TYR A 312 -7.71 -7.38 5.01
C TYR A 312 -8.66 -8.14 4.07
N ARG A 313 -9.21 -9.28 4.47
CA ARG A 313 -10.20 -10.05 3.69
C ARG A 313 -9.80 -10.31 2.23
N ILE A 314 -8.50 -10.43 1.96
CA ILE A 314 -8.00 -10.66 0.60
C ILE A 314 -8.31 -12.09 0.19
N PRO A 315 -8.96 -12.33 -0.96
CA PRO A 315 -9.24 -13.67 -1.43
C PRO A 315 -7.96 -14.49 -1.61
N ARG A 316 -7.97 -15.76 -1.18
CA ARG A 316 -6.80 -16.66 -1.22
C ARG A 316 -6.17 -16.80 -2.61
N LYS A 317 -6.96 -16.68 -3.69
CA LYS A 317 -6.48 -16.72 -5.08
C LYS A 317 -5.51 -15.59 -5.44
N TYR A 318 -5.51 -14.51 -4.66
CA TYR A 318 -4.66 -13.33 -4.86
C TYR A 318 -3.45 -13.29 -3.92
N ILE A 319 -3.14 -14.39 -3.22
CA ILE A 319 -1.97 -14.48 -2.34
C ILE A 319 -1.12 -15.68 -2.76
N GLN A 320 0.14 -15.42 -3.12
CA GLN A 320 1.13 -16.43 -3.49
C GLN A 320 2.11 -16.66 -2.33
N GLY A 321 2.56 -17.89 -2.11
CA GLY A 321 3.49 -18.25 -1.03
C GLY A 321 2.84 -18.92 0.17
N LEU A 322 1.50 -18.99 0.22
CA LEU A 322 0.74 -19.62 1.32
C LEU A 322 1.04 -21.13 1.50
N GLU A 323 1.46 -21.80 0.43
CA GLU A 323 1.86 -23.21 0.41
C GLU A 323 3.12 -23.50 1.24
N THR A 324 3.95 -22.50 1.48
CA THR A 324 5.13 -22.64 2.35
C THR A 324 4.74 -22.70 3.83
N VAL A 325 3.60 -22.10 4.20
CA VAL A 325 3.06 -22.11 5.57
C VAL A 325 2.46 -23.47 5.94
N SER A 326 1.75 -24.11 5.01
CA SER A 326 1.10 -25.41 5.26
C SER A 326 2.11 -26.55 5.43
N LYS A 327 3.27 -26.48 4.75
CA LYS A 327 4.36 -27.45 4.90
C LYS A 327 5.05 -27.37 6.28
N ALA A 328 5.06 -26.20 6.92
CA ALA A 328 5.68 -26.01 8.23
C ALA A 328 4.89 -26.65 9.39
N LYS A 329 3.57 -26.85 9.25
CA LYS A 329 2.72 -27.49 10.28
C LYS A 329 2.71 -29.02 10.23
N LYS A 330 3.32 -29.64 9.22
CA LYS A 330 3.35 -31.11 9.02
C LYS A 330 4.69 -31.76 9.40
N LYS A 331 5.53 -31.08 10.18
CA LYS A 331 6.81 -31.62 10.67
C LYS A 331 6.82 -31.73 12.18
#